data_AF-A0AA88HY45-F1
#
_entry.id   AF-A0AA88HY45-F1
#
_cell.length_a   1.000
_cell.length_b   1.000
_cell.length_c   1.000
_cell.angle_alpha   90.00
_cell.angle_beta   90.00
_cell.angle_gamma   90.00
#
_symmetry.space_group_name_H-M   'P 1'
#
loop_
_entity.id
_entity.type
_entity.pdbx_description
1 polymer ?
#
loop_
_entity_poly.entity_id
_entity_poly.type
_entity_poly.pdbx_seq_one_letter_code
_entity_poly.pdbx_strand_id
1 'polypeptide(L)'
;MSTRAVHFYRNPTADSGNIPEAIQSYKTALKLKPDFPDAFCNLCHCLQIVCYWTDYESRMTKLISIVGDQLQRNRLPSVHPHHSMLYPLSHDYRKAIGERHANLCIEKVMILHKPPYKFSRNLPNGTRLRIGYVSSDFVNHPTSHLMQSLPGFHNRSKVEVFCYSLAPDDGTNFRAKVSREAEHFADLSQVTCNGKAADRIYADGNHILVNMNGYTKGASNEIFALKPAPIQVMWLGYPGKAPSLKYLPLVVPQRIHPYLV
;
A
#
# COMPACT_ATOMS: atom_id res chain seq x y z
N MET A 1 1.83 25.81 1.84
CA MET A 1 2.11 25.40 0.44
C MET A 1 3.31 24.45 0.49
N SER A 2 3.34 23.17 0.14
CA SER A 2 2.53 22.28 -0.69
C SER A 2 2.67 20.86 -0.10
N THR A 3 1.59 20.25 0.38
CA THR A 3 1.56 18.88 0.92
C THR A 3 1.23 17.82 -0.14
N ARG A 4 1.38 18.15 -1.44
CA ARG A 4 1.13 17.25 -2.59
C ARG A 4 2.39 16.54 -3.12
N ALA A 5 3.45 16.44 -2.32
CA ALA A 5 4.80 16.14 -2.82
C ALA A 5 5.12 14.67 -3.21
N VAL A 6 4.17 13.73 -3.13
CA VAL A 6 4.42 12.30 -3.50
C VAL A 6 3.46 11.78 -4.57
N HIS A 7 2.66 12.66 -5.17
CA HIS A 7 1.87 12.35 -6.37
C HIS A 7 2.57 12.78 -7.68
N PHE A 8 3.86 13.12 -7.62
CA PHE A 8 4.45 14.05 -8.58
C PHE A 8 4.63 13.58 -10.03
N TYR A 9 4.33 12.33 -10.40
CA TYR A 9 4.36 11.94 -11.82
C TYR A 9 3.23 11.01 -12.24
N ARG A 10 2.09 11.00 -11.55
CA ARG A 10 0.91 10.38 -12.15
C ARG A 10 0.36 11.31 -13.21
N ASN A 11 0.46 10.88 -14.46
CA ASN A 11 -0.23 11.54 -15.55
C ASN A 11 -1.75 11.37 -15.33
N PRO A 12 -2.53 12.46 -15.19
CA PRO A 12 -3.98 12.38 -15.07
C PRO A 12 -4.63 11.57 -16.19
N THR A 13 -4.02 11.53 -17.38
CA THR A 13 -4.51 10.74 -18.52
C THR A 13 -4.25 9.24 -18.34
N ALA A 14 -3.17 8.85 -17.67
CA ALA A 14 -2.96 7.45 -17.29
C ALA A 14 -3.94 7.03 -16.18
N ASP A 15 -4.21 7.93 -15.23
CA ASP A 15 -5.18 7.69 -14.16
C ASP A 15 -6.64 7.65 -14.66
N SER A 16 -6.96 8.33 -15.77
CA SER A 16 -8.26 8.26 -16.45
C SER A 16 -8.39 7.10 -17.45
N GLY A 17 -7.34 6.28 -17.62
CA GLY A 17 -7.32 5.13 -18.52
C GLY A 17 -6.97 5.46 -19.98
N ASN A 18 -6.67 6.72 -20.32
CA ASN A 18 -6.21 7.10 -21.66
C ASN A 18 -4.69 6.86 -21.81
N ILE A 19 -4.31 5.58 -21.88
CA ILE A 19 -2.91 5.14 -21.99
C ILE A 19 -2.21 5.68 -23.25
N PRO A 20 -2.85 5.73 -24.44
CA PRO A 20 -2.20 6.30 -25.64
C PRO A 20 -1.76 7.75 -25.48
N GLU A 21 -2.61 8.59 -24.90
CA GLU A 21 -2.28 10.00 -24.63
C GLU A 21 -1.19 10.14 -23.56
N ALA A 22 -1.21 9.27 -22.55
CA ALA A 22 -0.16 9.21 -21.53
C ALA A 22 1.21 8.89 -22.14
N ILE A 23 1.27 7.91 -23.03
CA ILE A 23 2.49 7.54 -23.77
C ILE A 23 3.03 8.74 -24.55
N GLN A 24 2.15 9.45 -25.28
CA GLN A 24 2.57 10.61 -26.06
C GLN A 24 3.10 11.73 -25.17
N SER A 25 2.45 11.98 -24.04
CA SER A 25 2.87 12.99 -23.06
C SER A 25 4.26 12.68 -22.48
N TYR A 26 4.51 11.42 -22.07
CA TYR A 26 5.82 11.03 -21.55
C TYR A 26 6.91 11.07 -22.63
N LYS A 27 6.58 10.68 -23.88
CA LYS A 27 7.51 10.83 -25.00
C LYS A 27 7.90 12.29 -25.21
N THR A 28 6.94 13.22 -25.16
CA THR A 28 7.21 14.66 -25.25
C THR A 28 8.06 15.15 -24.07
N ALA A 29 7.75 14.73 -22.85
CA ALA A 29 8.54 15.09 -21.66
C ALA A 29 10.00 14.63 -21.78
N LEU A 30 10.24 13.41 -22.30
CA LEU A 30 11.59 12.88 -22.51
C LEU A 30 12.33 13.53 -23.70
N LYS A 31 11.61 14.08 -24.68
CA LYS A 31 12.23 14.92 -25.72
C LYS A 31 12.73 16.25 -25.15
N LEU A 32 11.94 16.87 -24.27
CA LEU A 32 12.30 18.15 -23.63
C LEU A 32 13.37 17.98 -22.55
N LYS A 33 13.31 16.88 -21.79
CA LYS A 33 14.27 16.54 -20.74
C LYS A 33 14.64 15.05 -20.84
N PRO A 34 15.73 14.70 -21.55
CA PRO A 34 16.14 13.31 -21.73
C PRO A 34 16.54 12.59 -20.44
N ASP A 35 17.11 13.31 -19.47
CA ASP A 35 17.41 12.80 -18.13
C ASP A 35 16.23 13.04 -17.19
N PHE A 36 15.21 12.20 -17.33
CA PHE A 36 14.00 12.27 -16.53
C PHE A 36 13.53 10.87 -16.07
N PRO A 37 14.11 10.36 -14.97
CA PRO A 37 13.82 9.02 -14.44
C PRO A 37 12.34 8.70 -14.26
N ASP A 38 11.57 9.61 -13.66
CA ASP A 38 10.15 9.37 -13.38
C ASP A 38 9.31 9.25 -14.65
N ALA A 39 9.50 10.16 -15.60
CA ALA A 39 8.83 10.10 -16.91
C ALA A 39 9.23 8.83 -17.69
N PHE A 40 10.50 8.41 -17.60
CA PHE A 40 10.97 7.19 -18.24
C PHE A 40 10.35 5.93 -17.63
N CYS A 41 10.38 5.78 -16.29
CA CYS A 41 9.79 4.63 -15.61
C CYS A 41 8.27 4.55 -15.82
N ASN A 42 7.57 5.69 -15.80
CA ASN A 42 6.14 5.71 -16.06
C ASN A 42 5.81 5.42 -17.53
N LEU A 43 6.62 5.87 -18.49
CA LEU A 43 6.51 5.45 -19.88
C LEU A 43 6.68 3.93 -20.02
N CYS A 44 7.71 3.34 -19.40
CA CYS A 44 7.92 1.89 -19.40
C CYS A 44 6.69 1.14 -18.86
N HIS A 45 6.06 1.66 -17.81
CA HIS A 45 4.82 1.08 -17.28
C HIS A 45 3.65 1.18 -18.26
N CYS A 46 3.42 2.34 -18.89
CA CYS A 46 2.38 2.49 -19.91
C CYS A 46 2.60 1.54 -21.10
N LEU A 47 3.85 1.40 -21.57
CA LEU A 47 4.19 0.47 -22.65
C LEU A 47 3.99 -0.99 -22.24
N GLN A 48 4.25 -1.35 -20.98
CA GLN A 48 3.94 -2.67 -20.43
C GLN A 48 2.44 -2.97 -20.46
N ILE A 49 1.59 -1.99 -20.10
CA ILE A 49 0.12 -2.14 -20.10
C ILE A 49 -0.42 -2.48 -21.50
N VAL A 50 0.12 -1.86 -22.55
CA VAL A 50 -0.34 -2.05 -23.94
C VAL A 50 0.47 -3.11 -24.71
N CYS A 51 1.28 -3.90 -24.01
CA CYS A 51 2.15 -4.93 -24.61
C CYS A 51 3.07 -4.41 -25.73
N TYR A 52 3.55 -3.17 -25.62
CA TYR A 52 4.46 -2.59 -26.62
C TYR A 52 5.92 -2.99 -26.29
N TRP A 53 6.42 -4.01 -26.99
CA TRP A 53 7.70 -4.64 -26.66
C TRP A 53 8.90 -4.24 -27.54
N THR A 54 8.75 -3.31 -28.48
CA THR A 54 9.89 -2.78 -29.27
C THR A 54 10.99 -2.27 -28.34
N ASP A 55 12.26 -2.62 -28.54
CA ASP A 55 13.39 -2.24 -27.67
C ASP A 55 13.28 -2.63 -26.19
N TYR A 56 12.52 -3.68 -25.87
CA TYR A 56 12.27 -4.11 -24.49
C TYR A 56 13.55 -4.30 -23.66
N GLU A 57 14.53 -5.05 -24.17
CA GLU A 57 15.79 -5.33 -23.47
C GLU A 57 16.54 -4.03 -23.11
N SER A 58 16.71 -3.13 -24.09
CA SER A 58 17.36 -1.83 -23.88
C SER A 58 16.65 -1.00 -22.81
N ARG A 59 15.32 -0.99 -22.82
CA ARG A 59 14.54 -0.30 -21.79
C ARG A 59 14.72 -0.92 -20.41
N MET A 60 14.75 -2.24 -20.31
CA MET A 60 14.94 -2.92 -19.02
C MET A 60 16.34 -2.65 -18.46
N THR A 61 17.39 -2.72 -19.27
CA THR A 61 18.75 -2.35 -18.86
C THR A 61 18.81 -0.91 -18.35
N LYS A 62 18.21 0.04 -19.08
CA LYS A 62 18.15 1.44 -18.66
C LYS A 62 17.35 1.64 -17.36
N LEU A 63 16.22 0.96 -17.21
CA LEU A 63 15.40 1.01 -15.99
C LEU A 63 16.18 0.49 -14.76
N ILE A 64 16.89 -0.63 -14.90
CA ILE A 64 17.75 -1.17 -13.83
C ILE A 64 18.85 -0.17 -13.46
N SER A 65 19.50 0.43 -14.45
CA SER A 65 20.55 1.43 -14.23
C SER A 65 20.02 2.67 -13.48
N ILE A 66 18.84 3.17 -13.86
CA ILE A 66 18.18 4.29 -13.17
C ILE A 66 17.91 3.94 -11.70
N VAL A 67 17.34 2.77 -11.44
CA VAL A 67 17.07 2.31 -10.07
C VAL A 67 18.37 2.20 -9.26
N GLY A 68 19.42 1.63 -9.86
CA GLY A 68 20.73 1.51 -9.23
C GLY A 68 21.32 2.86 -8.81
N ASP A 69 21.35 3.83 -9.72
CA ASP A 69 21.84 5.19 -9.45
C ASP A 69 21.01 5.89 -8.35
N GLN A 70 19.68 5.81 -8.44
CA GLN A 70 18.79 6.43 -7.45
C GLN A 70 18.99 5.84 -6.05
N LEU A 71 19.12 4.52 -5.94
CA LEU A 71 19.36 3.85 -4.67
C LEU A 71 20.74 4.22 -4.08
N GLN A 72 21.78 4.26 -4.90
CA GLN A 72 23.13 4.68 -4.49
C GLN A 72 23.14 6.13 -3.99
N ARG A 73 22.41 7.03 -4.65
CA ARG A 73 22.28 8.45 -4.27
C ARG A 73 21.28 8.71 -3.15
N ASN A 74 20.78 7.66 -2.50
CA ASN A 74 19.81 7.79 -1.40
C ASN A 74 18.51 8.53 -1.83
N ARG A 75 18.13 8.44 -3.11
CA ARG A 75 16.90 9.04 -3.65
C ARG A 75 15.75 8.03 -3.64
N LEU A 76 14.51 8.54 -3.64
CA LEU A 76 13.33 7.72 -3.84
C LEU A 76 13.36 7.14 -5.28
N PRO A 77 13.29 5.81 -5.46
CA PRO A 77 13.29 5.23 -6.79
C PRO A 77 12.02 5.59 -7.56
N SER A 78 12.18 5.87 -8.85
CA SER A 78 11.08 6.16 -9.78
C SER A 78 10.20 4.93 -10.06
N VAL A 79 10.75 3.73 -9.85
CA VAL A 79 9.96 2.49 -9.92
C VAL A 79 9.17 2.32 -8.63
N HIS A 80 7.84 2.29 -8.76
CA HIS A 80 6.95 2.02 -7.64
C HIS A 80 7.11 0.57 -7.14
N PRO A 81 6.98 0.29 -5.82
CA PRO A 81 7.19 -1.05 -5.27
C PRO A 81 6.32 -2.12 -5.94
N HIS A 82 5.04 -1.82 -6.20
CA HIS A 82 4.13 -2.72 -6.91
C HIS A 82 4.61 -3.08 -8.32
N HIS A 83 5.25 -2.16 -9.05
CA HIS A 83 5.72 -2.41 -10.41
C HIS A 83 7.07 -3.14 -10.44
N SER A 84 7.81 -3.13 -9.34
CA SER A 84 9.14 -3.74 -9.26
C SER A 84 9.15 -5.24 -9.56
N MET A 85 8.03 -5.94 -9.38
CA MET A 85 7.88 -7.36 -9.74
C MET A 85 7.76 -7.61 -11.24
N LEU A 86 7.38 -6.59 -12.01
CA LEU A 86 7.20 -6.69 -13.47
C LEU A 86 8.54 -6.57 -14.22
N TYR A 87 9.58 -6.09 -13.54
CA TYR A 87 10.88 -5.81 -14.15
C TYR A 87 11.94 -6.81 -13.67
N PRO A 88 12.99 -7.07 -14.48
CA PRO A 88 14.08 -7.99 -14.14
C PRO A 88 15.07 -7.40 -13.11
N LEU A 89 14.54 -6.85 -12.02
CA LEU A 89 15.31 -6.34 -10.89
C LEU A 89 15.80 -7.50 -10.01
N SER A 90 16.90 -7.30 -9.28
CA SER A 90 17.31 -8.24 -8.24
C SER A 90 16.36 -8.19 -7.04
N HIS A 91 16.35 -9.23 -6.22
CA HIS A 91 15.57 -9.26 -4.98
C HIS A 91 15.97 -8.11 -4.03
N ASP A 92 17.25 -7.78 -3.97
CA ASP A 92 17.77 -6.69 -3.14
C ASP A 92 17.27 -5.33 -3.63
N TYR A 93 17.20 -5.11 -4.95
CA TYR A 93 16.64 -3.87 -5.50
C TYR A 93 15.16 -3.75 -5.17
N ARG A 94 14.37 -4.82 -5.31
CA ARG A 94 12.94 -4.81 -4.93
C ARG A 94 12.75 -4.48 -3.46
N LYS A 95 13.56 -5.08 -2.58
CA LYS A 95 13.55 -4.79 -1.15
C LYS A 95 13.90 -3.32 -0.88
N ALA A 96 15.01 -2.84 -1.45
CA ALA A 96 15.48 -1.47 -1.25
C ALA A 96 14.48 -0.42 -1.76
N ILE A 97 13.84 -0.65 -2.91
CA ILE A 97 12.78 0.23 -3.45
C ILE A 97 11.68 0.42 -2.41
N GLY A 98 11.18 -0.67 -1.84
CA GLY A 98 10.13 -0.54 -0.87
C GLY A 98 10.62 0.01 0.48
N GLU A 99 11.87 -0.24 0.91
CA GLU A 99 12.42 0.38 2.12
C GLU A 99 12.50 1.90 1.98
N ARG A 100 12.79 2.41 0.78
CA ARG A 100 12.75 3.85 0.50
C ARG A 100 11.34 4.44 0.61
N HIS A 101 10.33 3.74 0.09
CA HIS A 101 8.94 4.17 0.20
C HIS A 101 8.44 4.11 1.66
N ALA A 102 8.88 3.11 2.44
CA ALA A 102 8.63 3.02 3.87
C ALA A 102 9.23 4.20 4.64
N ASN A 103 10.51 4.52 4.38
CA ASN A 103 11.20 5.62 5.04
C ASN A 103 10.54 6.97 4.73
N LEU A 104 10.09 7.17 3.50
CA LEU A 104 9.34 8.37 3.14
C LEU A 104 8.04 8.51 3.96
N CYS A 105 7.33 7.41 4.24
CA CYS A 105 6.16 7.45 5.11
C CYS A 105 6.54 7.86 6.54
N ILE A 106 7.67 7.36 7.06
CA ILE A 106 8.20 7.75 8.38
C ILE A 106 8.53 9.24 8.40
N GLU A 107 9.27 9.76 7.42
CA GLU A 107 9.63 11.18 7.31
C GLU A 107 8.40 12.08 7.30
N LYS A 108 7.36 11.72 6.53
CA LYS A 108 6.08 12.46 6.51
C LYS A 108 5.41 12.52 7.87
N VAL A 109 5.37 11.41 8.61
CA VAL A 109 4.69 11.38 9.91
C VAL A 109 5.51 12.02 11.02
N MET A 110 6.83 12.07 10.90
CA MET A 110 7.70 12.80 11.84
C MET A 110 7.35 14.29 11.90
N ILE A 111 6.91 14.90 10.79
CA ILE A 111 6.47 16.30 10.73
C ILE A 111 5.25 16.54 11.65
N LEU A 112 4.46 15.50 11.94
CA LEU A 112 3.30 15.61 12.84
C LEU A 112 3.71 15.72 14.32
N HIS A 113 4.97 15.44 14.67
CA HIS A 113 5.50 15.48 16.05
C HIS A 113 4.63 14.70 17.06
N LYS A 114 3.96 13.62 16.63
CA LYS A 114 3.10 12.84 17.52
C LYS A 114 3.95 11.99 18.48
N PRO A 115 3.61 11.98 19.79
CA PRO A 115 4.25 11.06 20.71
C PRO A 115 3.92 9.61 20.34
N PRO A 116 4.82 8.64 20.62
CA PRO A 116 4.52 7.23 20.42
C PRO A 116 3.30 6.79 21.24
N TYR A 117 2.42 6.00 20.63
CA TYR A 117 1.31 5.35 21.32
C TYR A 117 1.81 4.36 22.38
N LYS A 118 1.05 4.23 23.47
CA LYS A 118 1.39 3.34 24.60
C LYS A 118 0.47 2.13 24.59
N PHE A 119 1.06 0.95 24.78
CA PHE A 119 0.34 -0.33 24.75
C PHE A 119 0.62 -1.14 26.02
N SER A 120 -0.41 -1.84 26.51
CA SER A 120 -0.20 -2.91 27.50
C SER A 120 0.47 -4.10 26.82
N ARG A 121 1.44 -4.73 27.50
CA ARG A 121 2.09 -5.96 27.01
C ARG A 121 1.20 -7.19 27.16
N ASN A 122 0.25 -7.15 28.09
CA ASN A 122 -0.60 -8.27 28.42
C ASN A 122 -2.05 -7.95 28.08
N LEU A 123 -2.68 -8.89 27.39
CA LEU A 123 -4.13 -8.96 27.25
C LEU A 123 -4.70 -9.50 28.57
N PRO A 124 -5.61 -8.78 29.25
CA PRO A 124 -6.26 -9.32 30.44
C PRO A 124 -7.00 -10.63 30.11
N ASN A 125 -6.98 -11.58 31.03
CA ASN A 125 -7.65 -12.87 30.84
C ASN A 125 -9.15 -12.66 30.54
N GLY A 126 -9.66 -13.38 29.53
CA GLY A 126 -11.06 -13.29 29.12
C GLY A 126 -11.38 -12.11 28.18
N THR A 127 -10.39 -11.28 27.81
CA THR A 127 -10.61 -10.24 26.79
C THR A 127 -10.56 -10.80 25.38
N ARG A 128 -11.42 -10.27 24.51
CA ARG A 128 -11.43 -10.60 23.08
C ARG A 128 -10.24 -9.96 22.38
N LEU A 129 -9.66 -10.67 21.42
CA LEU A 129 -8.63 -10.13 20.55
C LEU A 129 -9.26 -9.15 19.55
N ARG A 130 -9.03 -7.86 19.74
CA ARG A 130 -9.36 -6.80 18.77
C ARG A 130 -8.44 -6.81 17.54
N ILE A 131 -9.02 -7.04 16.36
CA ILE A 131 -8.32 -7.03 15.07
C ILE A 131 -8.91 -5.95 14.17
N GLY A 132 -8.06 -5.06 13.65
CA GLY A 132 -8.45 -4.02 12.71
C GLY A 132 -7.96 -4.32 11.30
N TYR A 133 -8.86 -4.33 10.32
CA TYR A 133 -8.54 -4.46 8.90
C TYR A 133 -8.60 -3.08 8.24
N VAL A 134 -7.48 -2.61 7.71
CA VAL A 134 -7.41 -1.30 7.01
C VAL A 134 -7.27 -1.55 5.52
N SER A 135 -8.23 -1.03 4.73
CA SER A 135 -8.23 -1.21 3.28
C SER A 135 -8.91 -0.07 2.55
N SER A 136 -8.35 0.37 1.43
CA SER A 136 -9.08 1.16 0.41
C SER A 136 -10.05 0.34 -0.43
N ASP A 137 -10.14 -0.96 -0.20
CA ASP A 137 -10.73 -1.90 -1.16
C ASP A 137 -12.02 -2.55 -0.65
N PHE A 138 -12.61 -2.02 0.43
CA PHE A 138 -13.97 -2.35 0.88
C PHE A 138 -15.03 -1.71 -0.03
N VAL A 139 -14.96 -2.08 -1.30
CA VAL A 139 -15.73 -1.62 -2.46
C VAL A 139 -15.74 -2.76 -3.48
N ASN A 140 -16.28 -2.56 -4.69
CA ASN A 140 -16.14 -3.54 -5.78
C ASN A 140 -14.69 -3.63 -6.29
N HIS A 141 -13.87 -4.38 -5.54
CA HIS A 141 -12.45 -4.59 -5.76
C HIS A 141 -12.08 -6.04 -5.45
N PRO A 142 -11.06 -6.64 -6.13
CA PRO A 142 -10.63 -8.02 -5.91
C PRO A 142 -10.41 -8.39 -4.43
N THR A 143 -9.89 -7.47 -3.62
CA THR A 143 -9.74 -7.66 -2.17
C THR A 143 -11.06 -8.05 -1.51
N SER A 144 -12.14 -7.30 -1.76
CA SER A 144 -13.47 -7.61 -1.21
C SER A 144 -14.06 -8.88 -1.81
N HIS A 145 -13.83 -9.18 -3.09
CA HIS A 145 -14.29 -10.43 -3.70
C HIS A 145 -13.75 -11.66 -2.94
N LEU A 146 -12.51 -11.57 -2.45
CA LEU A 146 -11.84 -12.63 -1.71
C LEU A 146 -12.21 -12.69 -0.23
N MET A 147 -12.31 -11.55 0.46
CA MET A 147 -12.35 -11.50 1.93
C MET A 147 -13.64 -10.96 2.54
N GLN A 148 -14.62 -10.50 1.76
CA GLN A 148 -15.83 -9.84 2.27
C GLN A 148 -16.60 -10.62 3.35
N SER A 149 -16.48 -11.94 3.37
CA SER A 149 -17.13 -12.80 4.38
C SER A 149 -16.31 -12.93 5.66
N LEU A 150 -14.98 -12.76 5.60
CA LEU A 150 -14.08 -12.98 6.73
C LEU A 150 -14.49 -12.19 8.00
N PRO A 151 -14.85 -10.89 7.93
CA PRO A 151 -15.28 -10.15 9.11
C PRO A 151 -16.44 -10.82 9.87
N GLY A 152 -17.39 -11.41 9.14
CA GLY A 152 -18.55 -12.10 9.71
C GLY A 152 -18.29 -13.51 10.25
N PHE A 153 -17.24 -14.18 9.78
CA PHE A 153 -16.89 -15.56 10.18
C PHE A 153 -15.97 -15.65 11.40
N HIS A 154 -15.46 -14.53 11.91
CA HIS A 154 -14.69 -14.53 13.15
C HIS A 154 -15.53 -15.02 14.32
N ASN A 155 -14.93 -15.87 15.17
CA ASN A 155 -15.59 -16.29 16.41
C ASN A 155 -15.70 -15.10 17.36
N ARG A 156 -16.91 -14.52 17.47
CA ARG A 156 -17.18 -13.33 18.28
C ARG A 156 -16.94 -13.53 19.76
N SER A 157 -16.88 -14.75 20.30
CA SER A 157 -16.48 -14.95 21.71
C SER A 157 -14.98 -14.77 21.95
N LYS A 158 -14.16 -14.79 20.88
CA LYS A 158 -12.70 -14.70 20.95
C LYS A 158 -12.12 -13.48 20.26
N VAL A 159 -12.77 -12.96 19.21
CA VAL A 159 -12.24 -11.90 18.35
C VAL A 159 -13.27 -10.80 18.18
N GLU A 160 -12.86 -9.54 18.33
CA GLU A 160 -13.64 -8.34 18.04
C GLU A 160 -13.09 -7.66 16.78
N VAL A 161 -13.93 -7.49 15.76
CA VAL A 161 -13.48 -7.14 14.40
C VAL A 161 -13.82 -5.68 14.08
N PHE A 162 -12.80 -4.95 13.65
CA PHE A 162 -12.89 -3.59 13.17
C PHE A 162 -12.50 -3.55 11.68
N CYS A 163 -13.28 -2.85 10.87
CA CYS A 163 -12.96 -2.58 9.46
C CYS A 163 -12.85 -1.07 9.25
N TYR A 164 -11.70 -0.63 8.77
CA TYR A 164 -11.37 0.76 8.48
C TYR A 164 -11.26 0.96 6.97
N SER A 165 -12.24 1.61 6.37
CA SER A 165 -12.20 1.89 4.93
C SER A 165 -11.45 3.17 4.62
N LEU A 166 -10.51 3.11 3.69
CA LEU A 166 -9.81 4.29 3.16
C LEU A 166 -10.49 4.86 1.91
N ALA A 167 -11.54 4.20 1.40
CA ALA A 167 -12.30 4.62 0.24
C ALA A 167 -13.76 4.96 0.60
N PRO A 168 -14.35 5.96 -0.07
CA PRO A 168 -15.76 6.29 0.11
C PRO A 168 -16.62 5.08 -0.28
N ASP A 169 -17.86 5.07 0.23
CA ASP A 169 -18.84 4.08 -0.17
C ASP A 169 -19.13 4.19 -1.67
N ASP A 170 -19.04 3.06 -2.38
CA ASP A 170 -19.31 2.95 -3.82
C ASP A 170 -20.73 2.44 -4.11
N GLY A 171 -21.55 2.22 -3.06
CA GLY A 171 -22.92 1.75 -3.14
C GLY A 171 -23.06 0.26 -3.45
N THR A 172 -21.96 -0.51 -3.43
CA THR A 172 -21.98 -1.92 -3.84
C THR A 172 -22.30 -2.87 -2.69
N ASN A 173 -22.80 -4.06 -3.05
CA ASN A 173 -23.08 -5.12 -2.07
C ASN A 173 -21.84 -5.57 -1.29
N PHE A 174 -20.64 -5.40 -1.85
CA PHE A 174 -19.38 -5.71 -1.18
C PHE A 174 -19.16 -4.81 0.04
N ARG A 175 -19.27 -3.48 -0.15
CA ARG A 175 -19.19 -2.49 0.94
C ARG A 175 -20.28 -2.71 1.98
N ALA A 176 -21.52 -2.91 1.53
CA ALA A 176 -22.65 -3.17 2.42
C ALA A 176 -22.48 -4.44 3.26
N LYS A 177 -21.99 -5.54 2.66
CA LYS A 177 -21.75 -6.80 3.38
C LYS A 177 -20.66 -6.65 4.44
N VAL A 178 -19.50 -6.08 4.08
CA VAL A 178 -18.39 -5.87 5.03
C VAL A 178 -18.85 -4.97 6.18
N SER A 179 -19.55 -3.87 5.88
CA SER A 179 -20.04 -2.95 6.92
C SER A 179 -21.08 -3.58 7.85
N ARG A 180 -21.91 -4.50 7.34
CA ARG A 180 -22.93 -5.19 8.15
C ARG A 180 -22.35 -6.33 9.00
N GLU A 181 -21.34 -7.03 8.49
CA GLU A 181 -20.81 -8.23 9.13
C GLU A 181 -19.64 -7.96 10.07
N ALA A 182 -18.88 -6.89 9.84
CA ALA A 182 -17.95 -6.36 10.82
C ALA A 182 -18.71 -5.90 12.07
N GLU A 183 -18.10 -6.08 13.24
CA GLU A 183 -18.68 -5.58 14.49
C GLU A 183 -18.59 -4.06 14.58
N HIS A 184 -17.49 -3.51 14.08
CA HIS A 184 -17.26 -2.08 13.96
C HIS A 184 -16.78 -1.75 12.56
N PHE A 185 -17.45 -0.80 11.91
CA PHE A 185 -17.05 -0.28 10.61
C PHE A 185 -16.82 1.23 10.71
N ALA A 186 -15.65 1.69 10.29
CA ALA A 186 -15.28 3.10 10.30
C ALA A 186 -14.84 3.54 8.91
N ASP A 187 -15.49 4.59 8.39
CA ASP A 187 -15.06 5.24 7.17
C ASP A 187 -13.99 6.29 7.48
N LEU A 188 -12.75 6.00 7.07
CA LEU A 188 -11.61 6.91 7.19
C LEU A 188 -11.34 7.68 5.89
N SER A 189 -12.11 7.47 4.82
CA SER A 189 -11.92 8.17 3.54
C SER A 189 -12.10 9.69 3.66
N GLN A 190 -12.92 10.13 4.62
CA GLN A 190 -13.16 11.54 4.93
C GLN A 190 -12.15 12.11 5.94
N VAL A 191 -11.30 11.27 6.53
CA VAL A 191 -10.28 11.70 7.50
C VAL A 191 -9.03 12.14 6.73
N THR A 192 -8.96 13.43 6.42
CA THR A 192 -7.87 14.02 5.62
C THR A 192 -6.50 14.02 6.30
N CYS A 193 -6.45 13.80 7.62
CA CYS A 193 -5.21 13.78 8.40
C CYS A 193 -4.92 12.37 8.92
N ASN A 194 -3.83 11.76 8.44
CA ASN A 194 -3.36 10.45 8.87
C ASN A 194 -3.14 10.34 10.40
N GLY A 195 -2.76 11.44 11.05
CA GLY A 195 -2.63 11.50 12.51
C GLY A 195 -3.97 11.26 13.23
N LYS A 196 -5.06 11.84 12.73
CA LYS A 196 -6.41 11.63 13.29
C LYS A 196 -6.93 10.23 13.01
N ALA A 197 -6.64 9.69 11.83
CA ALA A 197 -6.97 8.30 11.49
C ALA A 197 -6.27 7.31 12.44
N ALA A 198 -4.98 7.54 12.71
CA ALA A 198 -4.22 6.74 13.68
C ALA A 198 -4.76 6.90 15.11
N ASP A 199 -5.13 8.11 15.54
CA ASP A 199 -5.74 8.34 16.85
C ASP A 199 -7.06 7.58 17.03
N ARG A 200 -7.88 7.54 15.98
CA ARG A 200 -9.12 6.76 15.99
C ARG A 200 -8.84 5.27 16.20
N ILE A 201 -7.94 4.69 15.40
CA ILE A 201 -7.55 3.27 15.51
C ILE A 201 -6.96 2.96 16.90
N TYR A 202 -6.17 3.88 17.45
CA TYR A 202 -5.61 3.73 18.79
C TYR A 202 -6.69 3.76 19.88
N ALA A 203 -7.67 4.67 19.77
CA ALA A 203 -8.79 4.77 20.70
C ALA A 203 -9.69 3.53 20.69
N ASP A 204 -9.84 2.90 19.52
CA ASP A 204 -10.58 1.64 19.36
C ASP A 204 -9.82 0.44 20.00
N GLY A 205 -8.52 0.61 20.30
CA GLY A 205 -7.73 -0.34 21.08
C GLY A 205 -7.39 -1.62 20.32
N ASN A 206 -7.14 -1.53 19.00
CA ASN A 206 -6.76 -2.70 18.21
C ASN A 206 -5.44 -3.31 18.68
N HIS A 207 -5.43 -4.62 18.93
CA HIS A 207 -4.22 -5.35 19.29
C HIS A 207 -3.42 -5.74 18.05
N ILE A 208 -4.12 -6.11 16.98
CA ILE A 208 -3.54 -6.42 15.68
C ILE A 208 -4.15 -5.50 14.64
N LEU A 209 -3.32 -4.81 13.87
CA LEU A 209 -3.74 -4.02 12.72
C LEU A 209 -3.22 -4.65 11.42
N VAL A 210 -4.13 -4.94 10.51
CA VAL A 210 -3.87 -5.64 9.25
C VAL A 210 -3.87 -4.62 8.12
N ASN A 211 -2.71 -4.43 7.49
CA ASN A 211 -2.57 -3.66 6.26
C ASN A 211 -2.93 -4.54 5.07
N MET A 212 -4.01 -4.17 4.37
CA MET A 212 -4.50 -4.90 3.20
C MET A 212 -4.17 -4.23 1.87
N ASN A 213 -3.48 -3.08 1.87
CA ASN A 213 -3.13 -2.39 0.64
C ASN A 213 -1.64 -2.54 0.28
N GLY A 214 -0.74 -2.54 1.26
CA GLY A 214 0.69 -2.42 1.00
C GLY A 214 1.00 -1.16 0.17
N TYR A 215 1.71 -1.30 -0.93
CA TYR A 215 2.00 -0.18 -1.85
C TYR A 215 1.12 -0.24 -3.10
N THR A 216 -0.20 -0.16 -2.92
CA THR A 216 -1.19 -0.06 -4.01
C THR A 216 -1.88 1.31 -4.01
N LYS A 217 -2.77 1.52 -4.99
CA LYS A 217 -3.58 2.76 -5.08
C LYS A 217 -4.49 2.85 -3.85
N GLY A 218 -4.57 4.04 -3.24
CA GLY A 218 -5.43 4.28 -2.07
C GLY A 218 -4.81 3.90 -0.71
N ALA A 219 -3.61 3.32 -0.70
CA ALA A 219 -2.91 2.98 0.53
C ALA A 219 -2.57 4.23 1.37
N SER A 220 -2.77 4.14 2.68
CA SER A 220 -2.37 5.16 3.66
C SER A 220 -1.34 4.59 4.65
N ASN A 221 -0.15 4.26 4.15
CA ASN A 221 0.91 3.61 4.94
C ASN A 221 1.45 4.50 6.07
N GLU A 222 1.23 5.82 5.99
CA GLU A 222 1.49 6.77 7.06
C GLU A 222 0.74 6.41 8.36
N ILE A 223 -0.45 5.83 8.28
CA ILE A 223 -1.19 5.34 9.46
C ILE A 223 -0.37 4.26 10.17
N PHE A 224 0.19 3.31 9.43
CA PHE A 224 1.02 2.23 9.98
C PHE A 224 2.39 2.71 10.45
N ALA A 225 2.93 3.78 9.86
CA ALA A 225 4.16 4.41 10.31
C ALA A 225 4.00 5.07 11.70
N LEU A 226 2.79 5.57 12.01
CA LEU A 226 2.44 6.11 13.34
C LEU A 226 2.26 5.03 14.41
N LYS A 227 2.11 3.76 14.03
CA LYS A 227 1.95 2.59 14.90
C LYS A 227 0.82 2.70 15.93
N PRO A 228 -0.45 2.85 15.50
CA PRO A 228 -1.60 2.91 16.41
C PRO A 228 -1.98 1.55 17.04
N ALA A 229 -1.31 0.45 16.67
CA ALA A 229 -1.49 -0.88 17.28
C ALA A 229 -0.12 -1.51 17.61
N PRO A 230 -0.05 -2.36 18.65
CA PRO A 230 1.22 -2.98 19.07
C PRO A 230 1.72 -4.03 18.07
N ILE A 231 0.81 -4.71 17.37
CA ILE A 231 1.14 -5.68 16.32
C ILE A 231 0.55 -5.16 15.00
N GLN A 232 1.38 -5.06 13.97
CA GLN A 232 0.95 -4.68 12.63
C GLN A 232 1.42 -5.73 11.63
N VAL A 233 0.50 -6.21 10.79
CA VAL A 233 0.78 -7.28 9.82
C VAL A 233 0.33 -6.87 8.43
N MET A 234 0.97 -7.41 7.41
CA MET A 234 0.52 -7.25 6.02
C MET A 234 -0.13 -8.53 5.54
N TRP A 235 -1.29 -8.42 4.91
CA TRP A 235 -2.04 -9.58 4.44
C TRP A 235 -2.84 -9.31 3.16
N LEU A 236 -2.84 -10.30 2.28
CA LEU A 236 -3.67 -10.43 1.07
C LEU A 236 -3.39 -9.41 -0.06
N GLY A 237 -3.66 -8.12 0.13
CA GLY A 237 -3.79 -7.20 -1.01
C GLY A 237 -2.49 -6.67 -1.64
N TYR A 238 -1.32 -7.03 -1.11
CA TYR A 238 -0.03 -6.71 -1.74
C TYR A 238 0.83 -7.97 -1.94
N PRO A 239 1.08 -8.40 -3.18
CA PRO A 239 1.83 -9.63 -3.47
C PRO A 239 3.34 -9.38 -3.47
N GLY A 240 3.88 -8.88 -2.36
CA GLY A 240 5.31 -8.68 -2.19
C GLY A 240 5.71 -8.80 -0.73
N LYS A 241 7.01 -8.91 -0.44
CA LYS A 241 7.46 -8.67 0.93
C LYS A 241 7.16 -7.21 1.26
N ALA A 242 6.51 -6.97 2.40
CA ALA A 242 6.65 -5.68 3.02
C ALA A 242 8.16 -5.51 3.19
N PRO A 243 8.75 -4.45 2.63
CA PRO A 243 10.11 -4.07 3.01
C PRO A 243 10.12 -4.01 4.52
N SER A 244 11.26 -4.31 5.14
CA SER A 244 11.48 -4.25 6.58
C SER A 244 11.16 -2.86 7.14
N LEU A 245 9.89 -2.49 7.17
CA LEU A 245 9.29 -1.54 8.06
C LEU A 245 9.67 -2.14 9.39
N LYS A 246 10.56 -1.47 10.15
CA LYS A 246 10.96 -1.87 11.51
C LYS A 246 9.77 -2.05 12.48
N TYR A 247 8.53 -1.92 11.98
CA TYR A 247 7.25 -1.88 12.67
C TYR A 247 6.16 -2.78 12.06
N LEU A 248 6.43 -3.57 11.00
CA LEU A 248 5.51 -4.57 10.44
C LEU A 248 6.19 -5.96 10.49
N PRO A 249 6.16 -6.63 11.66
CA PRO A 249 6.95 -7.84 11.89
C PRO A 249 6.49 -9.09 11.11
N LEU A 250 5.26 -9.13 10.58
CA LEU A 250 4.77 -10.30 9.85
C LEU A 250 4.12 -9.94 8.52
N VAL A 251 4.72 -10.47 7.45
CA VAL A 251 3.95 -10.97 6.32
C VAL A 251 3.39 -12.31 6.77
N VAL A 252 2.12 -12.61 6.53
CA VAL A 252 1.57 -13.97 6.69
C VAL A 252 1.66 -14.66 5.32
N PRO A 253 2.81 -15.27 4.93
CA PRO A 253 2.83 -16.13 3.77
C PRO A 253 2.04 -17.39 4.10
N GLN A 254 1.21 -17.85 3.17
CA GLN A 254 0.70 -19.20 3.21
C GLN A 254 1.90 -20.15 3.04
N ARG A 255 2.22 -20.98 4.04
CA ARG A 255 3.07 -22.15 3.80
C ARG A 255 2.31 -23.01 2.81
N ILE A 256 2.82 -23.13 1.58
CA ILE A 256 2.31 -24.11 0.62
C ILE A 256 2.69 -25.48 1.20
N HIS A 257 1.70 -26.18 1.77
CA HIS A 257 1.86 -27.60 2.07
C HIS A 257 1.75 -28.38 0.77
N PRO A 258 2.72 -29.25 0.44
CA PRO A 258 2.68 -30.08 -0.76
C PRO A 258 1.68 -31.23 -0.54
N TYR A 259 0.39 -30.93 -0.63
CA TYR A 259 -0.65 -31.93 -0.81
C TYR A 259 -1.71 -31.33 -1.74
N LEU A 260 -1.40 -31.35 -3.03
CA LEU A 260 -2.32 -31.20 -4.16
C LEU A 260 -1.52 -31.43 -5.46
N VAL A 261 -1.15 -32.70 -5.69
CA VAL A 261 -1.20 -33.40 -6.98
C VAL A 261 -1.59 -34.84 -6.66
#